data_AF-A0A965YN90-F1
#
_entry.id   AF-A0A965YN90-F1
#
_cell.length_a   1.000
_cell.length_b   1.000
_cell.length_c   1.000
_cell.angle_alpha   90.00
_cell.angle_beta   90.00
_cell.angle_gamma   90.00
#
_symmetry.space_group_name_H-M   'P 1'
#
loop_
_entity.id
_entity.type
_entity.pdbx_description
1 polymer ?
#
loop_
_entity_poly.entity_id
_entity_poly.type
_entity_poly.pdbx_seq_one_letter_code
_entity_poly.pdbx_strand_id
1 'polypeptide(L)'
;MSELNEEGREKVLDYMELLIQSAKYRKQVATIIPFASRSLRLYTTMVSAGTGNFLDGTDFELIDVGDEVPETADFGVRITGDSMEPKYINHQIVWVHQQDYLLNGEIGIFCLNGDAFCKKLQDDNDGLFLISLNQKYDPRPVGENDELKIFGKVVG
;
A
#
# COMPACT_ATOMS: atom_id res chain seq x y z
N MET A 1 12.00 35.62 41.72
CA MET A 1 12.17 37.04 41.31
C MET A 1 11.70 38.01 42.40
N SER A 2 10.62 37.69 43.14
CA SER A 2 10.05 38.54 44.19
C SER A 2 10.92 38.70 45.45
N GLU A 3 11.86 37.79 45.71
CA GLU A 3 12.79 37.86 46.86
C GLU A 3 14.11 38.59 46.57
N LEU A 4 14.36 38.97 45.30
CA LEU A 4 15.59 39.66 44.90
C LEU A 4 15.38 41.18 44.89
N ASN A 5 16.35 41.91 45.44
CA ASN A 5 16.49 43.36 45.26
C ASN A 5 16.89 43.68 43.79
N GLU A 6 16.95 44.97 43.47
CA GLU A 6 17.19 45.44 42.10
C GLU A 6 18.51 44.91 41.50
N GLU A 7 19.62 45.02 42.24
CA GLU A 7 20.93 44.48 41.84
C GLU A 7 20.89 42.97 41.59
N GLY A 8 20.19 42.22 42.44
CA GLY A 8 20.04 40.77 42.28
C GLY A 8 19.29 40.39 41.01
N ARG A 9 18.32 41.21 40.58
CA ARG A 9 17.58 40.99 39.31
C ARG A 9 18.44 41.32 38.10
N GLU A 10 19.24 42.38 38.18
CA GLU A 10 20.18 42.77 37.12
C GLU A 10 21.20 41.65 36.85
N LYS A 11 21.79 41.06 37.90
CA LYS A 11 22.72 39.93 37.74
C LYS A 11 22.07 38.68 37.12
N VAL A 12 20.79 38.43 37.39
CA VAL A 12 20.06 37.33 36.75
C VAL A 12 19.88 37.59 35.25
N LEU A 13 19.64 38.84 34.84
CA LEU A 13 19.53 39.21 33.44
C LEU A 13 20.87 39.05 32.71
N ASP A 14 21.97 39.55 33.30
CA ASP A 14 23.32 39.38 32.75
C ASP A 14 23.67 37.90 32.58
N TYR A 15 23.38 37.10 33.61
CA TYR A 15 23.64 35.66 33.55
C TYR A 15 22.77 34.97 32.51
N MET A 16 21.50 35.36 32.38
CA MET A 16 20.60 34.84 31.34
C MET A 16 21.13 35.16 29.93
N GLU A 17 21.62 36.38 29.71
CA GLU A 17 22.20 36.77 28.42
C GLU A 17 23.47 35.96 28.11
N LEU A 18 24.36 35.79 29.09
CA LEU A 18 25.55 34.96 28.95
C LEU A 18 25.20 33.50 28.57
N LEU A 19 24.16 32.93 29.20
CA LEU A 19 23.71 31.57 28.91
C LEU A 19 23.18 31.45 27.47
N ILE A 20 22.43 32.44 26.98
CA ILE A 20 21.93 32.48 25.61
C ILE A 20 23.10 32.58 24.60
N GLN A 21 24.04 33.49 24.85
CA GLN A 21 25.21 33.72 23.99
C GLN A 21 26.14 32.50 23.93
N SER A 22 26.31 31.79 25.05
CA SER A 22 27.17 30.60 25.12
C SER A 22 26.70 29.45 24.22
N ALA A 23 25.42 29.44 23.81
CA ALA A 23 24.72 28.37 23.09
C ALA A 23 24.76 26.97 23.74
N LYS A 24 25.57 26.76 24.78
CA LYS A 24 25.79 25.50 25.51
C LYS A 24 24.52 24.99 26.21
N TYR A 25 23.64 25.89 26.62
CA TYR A 25 22.41 25.59 27.35
C TYR A 25 21.16 25.74 26.48
N ARG A 26 21.33 25.89 25.16
CA ARG A 26 20.20 25.91 24.22
C ARG A 26 19.51 24.54 24.29
N LYS A 27 18.20 24.55 24.56
CA LYS A 27 17.38 23.34 24.50
C LYS A 27 17.51 22.74 23.09
N GLN A 28 18.09 21.55 22.99
CA GLN A 28 18.12 20.84 21.73
C GLN A 28 16.70 20.43 21.40
N VAL A 29 16.15 21.03 20.35
CA VAL A 29 14.93 20.56 19.72
C VAL A 29 15.36 19.54 18.69
N ALA A 30 14.96 18.28 18.87
CA ALA A 30 15.15 17.27 17.84
C ALA A 30 14.35 17.71 16.61
N THR A 31 15.00 17.79 15.45
CA THR A 31 14.29 17.92 14.19
C THR A 31 13.56 16.60 13.94
N ILE A 32 12.24 16.60 14.10
CA ILE A 32 11.40 15.49 13.68
C ILE A 32 11.44 15.51 12.15
N ILE A 33 12.17 14.57 11.55
CA ILE A 33 12.12 14.34 10.11
C ILE A 33 10.79 13.64 9.85
N PRO A 34 9.82 14.26 9.15
CA PRO A 34 8.64 13.54 8.72
C PRO A 34 9.11 12.52 7.70
N PHE A 35 9.03 11.23 8.03
CA PHE A 35 9.00 10.22 6.97
C PHE A 35 7.74 10.51 6.18
N ALA A 36 7.88 10.77 4.89
CA ALA A 36 6.74 10.88 3.99
C ALA A 36 6.14 9.47 3.87
N SER A 37 5.33 9.08 4.85
CA SER A 37 4.57 7.84 4.80
C SER A 37 3.53 8.01 3.72
N ARG A 38 3.75 7.34 2.59
CA ARG A 38 2.69 7.19 1.60
C ARG A 38 1.66 6.25 2.22
N SER A 39 0.39 6.65 2.22
CA SER A 39 -0.67 5.78 2.71
C SER A 39 -1.43 5.19 1.51
N LEU A 40 -1.53 3.86 1.44
CA LEU A 40 -2.27 3.16 0.39
C LEU A 40 -3.52 2.49 0.97
N ARG A 41 -4.50 2.25 0.10
CA ARG A 41 -5.72 1.50 0.45
C ARG A 41 -5.40 0.01 0.45
N LEU A 42 -5.75 -0.70 1.52
CA LEU A 42 -5.72 -2.15 1.62
C LEU A 42 -7.15 -2.70 1.60
N TYR A 43 -7.46 -3.49 0.59
CA TYR A 43 -8.76 -4.17 0.49
C TYR A 43 -8.67 -5.56 1.12
N THR A 44 -9.57 -5.83 2.09
CA THR A 44 -9.60 -7.08 2.88
C THR A 44 -10.73 -8.01 2.48
N THR A 45 -11.86 -7.48 2.03
CA THR A 45 -13.03 -8.22 1.55
C THR A 45 -13.03 -8.30 0.02
N MET A 46 -13.18 -9.53 -0.49
CA MET A 46 -13.49 -9.76 -1.91
C MET A 46 -15.02 -9.86 -2.09
N VAL A 47 -15.77 -8.76 -1.91
CA VAL A 47 -17.21 -8.76 -2.22
C VAL A 47 -17.69 -7.38 -2.68
N SER A 48 -18.16 -7.30 -3.93
CA SER A 48 -19.55 -6.92 -4.21
C SER A 48 -19.93 -7.35 -5.63
N ALA A 49 -20.54 -8.54 -5.70
CA ALA A 49 -21.32 -8.96 -6.86
C ALA A 49 -22.48 -7.97 -7.03
N GLY A 50 -22.56 -7.34 -8.20
CA GLY A 50 -23.69 -6.51 -8.61
C GLY A 50 -23.37 -5.02 -8.71
N THR A 51 -23.09 -4.57 -9.93
CA THR A 51 -23.34 -3.19 -10.41
C THR A 51 -22.43 -2.04 -9.91
N GLY A 52 -21.36 -2.29 -9.16
CA GLY A 52 -20.42 -1.24 -8.71
C GLY A 52 -18.96 -1.59 -9.01
N ASN A 53 -18.11 -0.60 -9.29
CA ASN A 53 -16.68 -0.88 -9.41
C ASN A 53 -16.16 -1.45 -8.08
N PHE A 54 -15.34 -2.49 -8.14
CA PHE A 54 -14.58 -3.05 -7.00
C PHE A 54 -13.90 -1.99 -6.12
N LEU A 55 -13.56 -0.84 -6.71
CA LEU A 55 -12.90 0.29 -6.06
C LEU A 55 -13.85 1.40 -5.56
N ASP A 56 -15.16 1.28 -5.78
CA ASP A 56 -16.19 2.13 -5.17
C ASP A 56 -16.61 1.61 -3.79
N GLY A 57 -16.11 0.44 -3.37
CA GLY A 57 -16.33 -0.12 -2.05
C GLY A 57 -15.67 0.74 -0.96
N THR A 58 -16.45 1.07 0.07
CA THR A 58 -16.03 1.88 1.23
C THR A 58 -15.16 1.12 2.23
N ASP A 59 -15.02 -0.20 2.06
CA ASP A 59 -14.37 -1.08 3.04
C ASP A 59 -12.90 -1.31 2.66
N PHE A 60 -12.09 -0.28 2.86
CA PHE A 60 -10.64 -0.37 2.79
C PHE A 60 -10.01 0.20 4.06
N GLU A 61 -8.84 -0.32 4.42
CA GLU A 61 -8.00 0.26 5.47
C GLU A 61 -6.90 1.11 4.82
N LEU A 62 -6.62 2.29 5.36
CA LEU A 62 -5.42 3.04 4.98
C LEU A 62 -4.23 2.49 5.76
N ILE A 63 -3.20 2.06 5.04
CA ILE A 63 -1.97 1.57 5.62
C ILE A 63 -0.80 2.42 5.17
N ASP A 64 0.05 2.78 6.12
CA ASP A 64 1.29 3.49 5.82
C ASP A 64 2.31 2.52 5.22
N VAL A 65 2.83 2.88 4.05
CA VAL A 65 3.81 2.11 3.31
C VAL A 65 5.13 2.86 3.23
N GLY A 66 6.22 2.12 3.31
CA GLY A 66 7.57 2.64 3.11
C GLY A 66 8.07 2.45 1.67
N ASP A 67 9.38 2.62 1.52
CA ASP A 67 10.10 2.51 0.24
C ASP A 67 10.13 1.07 -0.31
N GLU A 68 9.75 0.07 0.49
CA GLU A 68 9.61 -1.32 0.05
C GLU A 68 8.46 -1.53 -0.94
N VAL A 69 7.48 -0.61 -0.94
CA VAL A 69 6.33 -0.69 -1.83
C VAL A 69 6.62 0.12 -3.09
N PRO A 70 6.47 -0.45 -4.30
CA PRO A 70 6.68 0.28 -5.54
C PRO A 70 5.90 1.60 -5.59
N GLU A 71 6.52 2.67 -6.09
CA GLU A 71 5.86 3.98 -6.25
C GLU A 71 4.63 3.90 -7.16
N THR A 72 4.63 2.96 -8.11
CA THR A 72 3.51 2.70 -9.02
C THR A 72 2.36 1.93 -8.36
N ALA A 73 2.48 1.51 -7.10
CA ALA A 73 1.39 0.83 -6.42
C ALA A 73 0.29 1.82 -6.02
N ASP A 74 -0.95 1.54 -6.40
CA ASP A 74 -2.12 2.35 -6.10
C ASP A 74 -2.92 1.79 -4.92
N PHE A 75 -2.93 0.46 -4.75
CA PHE A 75 -3.61 -0.21 -3.64
C PHE A 75 -2.98 -1.58 -3.33
N GLY A 76 -3.32 -2.12 -2.16
CA GLY A 76 -2.97 -3.46 -1.72
C GLY A 76 -4.19 -4.39 -1.68
N VAL A 77 -3.97 -5.67 -1.95
CA VAL A 77 -4.99 -6.72 -1.82
C VAL A 77 -4.43 -7.88 -1.01
N ARG A 78 -5.21 -8.39 -0.05
CA ARG A 78 -4.84 -9.60 0.68
C ARG A 78 -5.23 -10.84 -0.13
N ILE A 79 -4.24 -11.66 -0.48
CA ILE A 79 -4.43 -12.93 -1.17
C ILE A 79 -4.99 -13.97 -0.20
N THR A 80 -5.96 -14.75 -0.67
CA THR A 80 -6.46 -15.93 0.05
C THR A 80 -6.39 -17.17 -0.84
N GLY A 81 -5.98 -18.29 -0.26
CA GLY A 81 -5.74 -19.55 -0.96
C GLY A 81 -4.28 -19.72 -1.39
N ASP A 82 -3.94 -20.92 -1.88
CA ASP A 82 -2.57 -21.33 -2.24
C ASP A 82 -2.34 -21.37 -3.76
N SER A 83 -3.32 -20.95 -4.58
CA SER A 83 -3.23 -21.06 -6.05
C SER A 83 -2.07 -20.27 -6.70
N MET A 84 -1.49 -19.32 -5.97
CA MET A 84 -0.36 -18.50 -6.43
C MET A 84 0.94 -18.82 -5.68
N GLU A 85 0.95 -19.87 -4.87
CA GLU A 85 2.15 -20.38 -4.20
C GLU A 85 3.11 -21.04 -5.20
N PRO A 86 4.43 -21.02 -4.92
CA PRO A 86 5.08 -20.50 -3.71
C PRO A 86 5.35 -18.98 -3.76
N LYS A 87 5.07 -18.31 -4.88
CA LYS A 87 5.44 -16.90 -5.08
C LYS A 87 4.62 -15.95 -4.22
N TYR A 88 3.31 -16.20 -4.12
CA TYR A 88 2.41 -15.44 -3.27
C TYR A 88 1.72 -16.40 -2.30
N ILE A 89 2.00 -16.21 -1.02
CA ILE A 89 1.56 -17.10 0.05
C ILE A 89 0.16 -16.71 0.51
N ASN A 90 -0.63 -17.68 0.97
CA ASN A 90 -1.93 -17.39 1.58
C ASN A 90 -1.82 -16.30 2.68
N HIS A 91 -2.74 -15.34 2.66
CA HIS A 91 -2.78 -14.14 3.51
C HIS A 91 -1.69 -13.08 3.26
N GLN A 92 -0.83 -13.25 2.26
CA GLN A 92 0.11 -12.20 1.83
C GLN A 92 -0.63 -11.02 1.22
N ILE A 93 -0.14 -9.80 1.48
CA ILE A 93 -0.57 -8.59 0.79
C ILE A 93 0.24 -8.46 -0.50
N VAL A 94 -0.44 -8.26 -1.61
CA VAL A 94 0.19 -7.88 -2.89
C VAL A 94 -0.19 -6.45 -3.24
N TRP A 95 0.74 -5.75 -3.85
CA TRP A 95 0.61 -4.37 -4.29
C TRP A 95 0.25 -4.32 -5.76
N VAL A 96 -0.71 -3.47 -6.10
CA VAL A 96 -1.33 -3.43 -7.41
C VAL A 96 -1.21 -2.04 -7.99
N HIS A 97 -0.71 -1.96 -9.23
CA HIS A 97 -0.85 -0.78 -10.06
C HIS A 97 -2.19 -0.86 -10.79
N GLN A 98 -3.06 0.11 -10.56
CA GLN A 98 -4.40 0.14 -11.11
C GLN A 98 -4.35 0.42 -12.62
N GLN A 99 -4.77 -0.56 -13.39
CA GLN A 99 -4.87 -0.48 -14.84
C GLN A 99 -5.91 -1.49 -15.34
N ASP A 100 -6.52 -1.21 -16.49
CA ASP A 100 -7.59 -1.99 -17.10
C ASP A 100 -7.10 -3.00 -18.16
N TYR A 101 -5.78 -3.07 -18.38
CA TYR A 101 -5.15 -4.02 -19.30
C TYR A 101 -3.90 -4.66 -18.66
N LEU A 102 -3.57 -5.87 -19.10
CA LEU A 102 -2.33 -6.59 -18.77
C LEU A 102 -1.72 -7.18 -20.05
N LEU A 103 -0.41 -7.35 -20.06
CA LEU A 103 0.29 -8.08 -21.11
C LEU A 103 0.29 -9.58 -20.83
N ASN A 104 0.42 -10.38 -21.89
CA ASN A 104 0.56 -11.84 -21.76
C ASN A 104 1.74 -12.19 -20.83
N GLY A 105 1.48 -13.07 -19.86
CA GLY A 105 2.44 -13.50 -18.84
C GLY A 105 2.51 -12.62 -17.60
N GLU A 106 1.80 -11.48 -17.55
CA GLU A 106 1.74 -10.63 -16.37
C GLU A 106 0.78 -11.20 -15.32
N ILE A 107 1.04 -10.88 -14.04
CA ILE A 107 0.19 -11.27 -12.93
C ILE A 107 -0.68 -10.08 -12.55
N GLY A 108 -1.99 -10.31 -12.43
CA GLY A 108 -2.96 -9.27 -12.14
C GLY A 108 -4.07 -9.72 -11.21
N ILE A 109 -4.89 -8.76 -10.84
CA ILE A 109 -6.14 -8.96 -10.12
C ILE A 109 -7.29 -8.84 -11.12
N PHE A 110 -8.10 -9.89 -11.18
CA PHE A 110 -9.21 -10.03 -12.10
C PHE A 110 -10.51 -10.22 -11.32
N CYS A 111 -11.63 -9.75 -11.86
CA CYS A 111 -12.95 -10.28 -11.55
C CYS A 111 -13.42 -11.07 -12.77
N LEU A 112 -13.78 -12.33 -12.58
CA LEU A 112 -14.36 -13.18 -13.61
C LEU A 112 -15.72 -13.65 -13.11
N ASN A 113 -16.81 -13.24 -13.77
CA ASN A 113 -18.19 -13.60 -13.43
C ASN A 113 -18.58 -13.28 -11.97
N GLY A 114 -18.01 -12.21 -11.39
CA GLY A 114 -18.27 -11.78 -10.02
C GLY A 114 -17.26 -12.29 -8.98
N ASP A 115 -16.44 -13.28 -9.33
CA ASP A 115 -15.41 -13.83 -8.44
C ASP A 115 -14.05 -13.17 -8.69
N ALA A 116 -13.34 -12.82 -7.61
CA ALA A 116 -12.03 -12.18 -7.70
C ALA A 116 -10.89 -13.20 -7.72
N PHE A 117 -9.91 -12.99 -8.60
CA PHE A 117 -8.77 -13.87 -8.79
C PHE A 117 -7.45 -13.09 -8.90
N CYS A 118 -6.41 -13.57 -8.21
CA CYS A 118 -5.02 -13.25 -8.53
C CYS A 118 -4.45 -14.38 -9.37
N LYS A 119 -4.09 -14.10 -10.63
CA LYS A 119 -3.65 -15.10 -11.63
C LYS A 119 -2.64 -14.48 -12.58
N LYS A 120 -1.92 -15.33 -13.32
CA LYS A 120 -1.13 -14.92 -14.49
C LYS A 120 -2.03 -14.91 -15.72
N LEU A 121 -2.05 -13.81 -16.46
CA LEU A 121 -2.76 -13.73 -17.74
C LEU A 121 -2.03 -14.56 -18.78
N GLN A 122 -2.77 -15.40 -19.51
CA GLN A 122 -2.34 -15.93 -20.79
C GLN A 122 -3.32 -15.45 -21.85
N ASP A 123 -2.82 -14.73 -22.85
CA ASP A 123 -3.58 -14.25 -24.00
C ASP A 123 -2.73 -14.49 -25.25
N ASP A 124 -2.98 -15.62 -25.91
CA ASP A 124 -2.26 -16.07 -27.09
C ASP A 124 -3.17 -16.90 -28.02
N ASN A 125 -2.58 -17.58 -29.01
CA ASN A 125 -3.33 -18.36 -30.00
C ASN A 125 -4.12 -19.53 -29.40
N ASP A 126 -3.78 -19.98 -28.19
CA ASP A 126 -4.53 -21.05 -27.50
C ASP A 126 -5.79 -20.51 -26.82
N GLY A 127 -5.89 -19.18 -26.66
CA GLY A 127 -7.02 -18.47 -26.08
C GLY A 127 -6.65 -17.64 -24.85
N LEU A 128 -7.69 -17.13 -24.19
CA LEU A 128 -7.57 -16.33 -22.98
C LEU A 128 -7.72 -17.22 -21.74
N PHE A 129 -6.68 -17.26 -20.90
CA PHE A 129 -6.69 -18.06 -19.67
C PHE A 129 -6.16 -17.28 -18.47
N LEU A 130 -6.70 -17.61 -17.30
CA LEU A 130 -6.16 -17.22 -16.01
C LEU A 130 -5.40 -18.40 -15.41
N ILE A 131 -4.08 -18.28 -15.35
CA ILE A 131 -3.16 -19.34 -14.97
C ILE A 131 -2.74 -19.19 -13.50
N SER A 132 -2.89 -20.27 -12.74
CA SER A 132 -2.34 -20.40 -11.39
C SER A 132 -0.84 -20.67 -11.44
N LEU A 133 -0.06 -20.15 -10.50
CA LEU A 133 1.36 -20.51 -10.38
C LEU A 133 1.54 -21.87 -9.67
N ASN A 134 0.57 -22.24 -8.84
CA ASN A 134 0.53 -23.54 -8.20
C ASN A 134 -0.05 -24.58 -9.18
N GLN A 135 0.76 -25.59 -9.52
CA GLN A 135 0.44 -26.65 -10.49
C GLN A 135 -0.71 -27.57 -10.07
N LYS A 136 -1.19 -27.50 -8.82
CA LYS A 136 -2.38 -28.22 -8.38
C LYS A 136 -3.66 -27.74 -9.08
N TYR A 137 -3.62 -26.57 -9.71
CA TYR A 137 -4.78 -25.91 -10.29
C TYR A 137 -4.63 -25.84 -11.81
N ASP A 138 -5.65 -26.33 -12.51
CA ASP A 138 -5.71 -26.23 -13.97
C ASP A 138 -5.88 -24.77 -14.43
N PRO A 139 -5.39 -24.44 -15.65
CA PRO A 139 -5.73 -23.21 -16.35
C PRO A 139 -7.24 -22.96 -16.38
N ARG A 140 -7.67 -21.73 -16.07
CA ARG A 140 -9.08 -21.34 -16.17
C ARG A 140 -9.30 -20.61 -17.49
N PRO A 141 -10.04 -21.18 -18.46
CA PRO A 141 -10.38 -20.47 -19.68
C PRO A 141 -11.34 -19.32 -19.37
N VAL A 142 -11.23 -18.24 -20.14
CA VAL A 142 -12.19 -17.13 -20.16
C VAL A 142 -12.91 -17.18 -21.51
N GLY A 143 -14.20 -17.49 -21.48
CA GLY A 143 -15.04 -17.58 -22.67
C GLY A 143 -15.65 -16.25 -23.07
N GLU A 144 -16.22 -16.19 -24.28
CA GLU A 144 -16.87 -14.98 -24.82
C GLU A 144 -18.10 -14.53 -24.02
N ASN A 145 -18.74 -15.45 -23.28
CA ASN A 145 -19.90 -15.14 -22.43
C ASN A 145 -19.50 -14.75 -21.01
N ASP A 146 -18.22 -14.80 -20.67
CA ASP A 146 -17.74 -14.47 -19.34
C ASP A 146 -17.52 -12.96 -19.20
N GLU A 147 -17.88 -12.41 -18.05
CA GLU A 147 -17.57 -11.03 -17.69
C GLU A 147 -16.20 -10.99 -17.00
N LEU A 148 -15.15 -10.70 -17.77
CA LEU A 148 -13.80 -10.47 -17.24
C LEU A 148 -13.54 -8.97 -17.07
N LYS A 149 -13.15 -8.58 -15.86
CA LYS A 149 -12.66 -7.25 -15.53
C LYS A 149 -11.26 -7.34 -14.95
N ILE A 150 -10.39 -6.46 -15.42
CA ILE A 150 -9.03 -6.29 -14.90
C ILE A 150 -9.03 -5.11 -13.93
N PHE A 151 -8.47 -5.29 -12.74
CA PHE A 151 -8.30 -4.20 -11.76
C PHE A 151 -6.90 -3.63 -11.72
N GLY A 152 -5.90 -4.42 -12.12
CA GLY A 152 -4.54 -3.95 -12.16
C GLY A 152 -3.51 -5.06 -12.15
N LYS A 153 -2.27 -4.63 -12.32
CA LYS A 153 -1.08 -5.48 -12.36
C LYS A 153 -0.45 -5.56 -10.99
N VAL A 154 -0.07 -6.76 -10.57
CA VAL A 154 0.69 -6.98 -9.35
C VAL A 154 2.14 -6.50 -9.57
N VAL A 155 2.58 -5.57 -8.72
CA VAL A 155 3.90 -4.93 -8.79
C VAL A 155 4.79 -5.23 -7.58
N GLY A 156 4.25 -5.79 -6.49
CA GLY A 156 4.99 -6.14 -5.28
C GLY A 156 4.25 -7.13 -4.40
#